data_AF-V5GPL2-F1
#
_entry.id   AF-V5GPL2-F1
#
_cell.length_a   1.000
_cell.length_b   1.000
_cell.length_c   1.000
_cell.angle_alpha   90.00
_cell.angle_beta   90.00
_cell.angle_gamma   90.00
#
_symmetry.space_group_name_H-M   'P 1'
#
loop_
_entity.id
_entity.type
_entity.pdbx_description
1 polymer ?
#
loop_
_entity_poly.entity_id
_entity_poly.type
_entity_poly.pdbx_seq_one_letter_code
_entity_poly.pdbx_strand_id
1 'polypeptide(L)'
;DLENCISSTDLVALCFVQKRDKFFRLYSFYCQNISRSEHLRETSVELHQFFQACQHKLGHKLPLAAYLLKPVQRITKYQLLLRDLLRYSDEGKCCKELQQALECMLVVLKCVNDSMHQISITGFPVDLSQQGELLLQGSFSVWVENKKDLRLRLKPMRRHLFLYQKALLFCKPVSKAAENKATYQFKHYLKMSQIGLTESVKGDARKFEVWLQGRQEVHMIQAANLEQKNAWVNEIKRVLFNQLEELKGEKIKQYAALTHKSLRQTTSWEKQKNSVPIVPIIDSHRALSCEA
;
A
#
# COMPACT_ATOMS: atom_id res chain seq x y z
N ASP A 1 -24.25 -1.79 17.03
CA ASP A 1 -23.06 -2.66 17.07
C ASP A 1 -22.48 -2.73 18.48
N LEU A 2 -21.71 -1.74 18.96
CA LEU A 2 -21.06 -1.83 20.28
C LEU A 2 -22.03 -1.95 21.48
N GLU A 3 -23.20 -1.31 21.44
CA GLU A 3 -24.24 -1.45 22.48
C GLU A 3 -24.79 -2.88 22.56
N ASN A 4 -24.70 -3.66 21.48
CA ASN A 4 -25.11 -5.07 21.46
C ASN A 4 -24.01 -6.01 22.00
N CYS A 5 -22.84 -5.48 22.34
CA CYS A 5 -21.69 -6.25 22.81
C CYS A 5 -21.48 -6.16 24.34
N ILE A 6 -22.41 -5.56 25.08
CA ILE A 6 -22.25 -5.29 26.54
C ILE A 6 -21.91 -6.57 27.33
N SER A 7 -22.46 -7.71 26.92
CA SER A 7 -22.26 -9.00 27.60
C SER A 7 -21.18 -9.89 26.98
N SER A 8 -20.50 -9.46 25.90
CA SER A 8 -19.52 -10.29 25.20
C SER A 8 -18.40 -9.47 24.57
N THR A 9 -17.20 -9.64 25.11
CA THR A 9 -15.93 -9.06 24.65
C THR A 9 -15.51 -9.57 23.27
N ASP A 10 -15.86 -10.80 22.90
CA ASP A 10 -15.59 -11.38 21.57
C ASP A 10 -16.32 -10.63 20.46
N LEU A 11 -17.57 -10.22 20.73
CA LEU A 11 -18.35 -9.42 19.78
C LEU A 11 -17.77 -8.02 19.61
N VAL A 12 -17.17 -7.45 20.66
CA VAL A 12 -16.42 -6.18 20.55
C VAL A 12 -15.26 -6.35 19.58
N ALA A 13 -14.45 -7.39 19.76
CA ALA A 13 -13.30 -7.67 18.89
C ALA A 13 -13.73 -7.81 17.42
N LEU A 14 -14.78 -8.60 17.17
CA LEU A 14 -15.33 -8.81 15.83
C LEU A 14 -15.79 -7.49 15.19
N CYS A 15 -16.45 -6.61 15.94
CA CYS A 15 -16.89 -5.31 15.44
C CYS A 15 -15.71 -4.47 14.91
N PHE A 16 -14.58 -4.45 15.62
CA PHE A 16 -13.40 -3.69 15.18
C PHE A 16 -12.79 -4.26 13.90
N VAL A 17 -12.62 -5.59 13.84
CA VAL A 17 -12.03 -6.27 12.68
C VAL A 17 -12.93 -6.09 11.44
N GLN A 18 -14.25 -6.29 11.56
CA GLN A 18 -15.18 -6.16 10.45
C GLN A 18 -15.28 -4.73 9.90
N LYS A 19 -15.09 -3.71 10.75
CA LYS A 19 -15.21 -2.30 10.34
C LYS A 19 -13.87 -1.66 9.99
N ARG A 20 -12.76 -2.42 9.94
CA ARG A 20 -11.41 -1.93 9.64
C ARG A 20 -11.35 -0.94 8.48
N ASP A 21 -11.87 -1.35 7.32
CA ASP A 21 -11.77 -0.55 6.09
C ASP A 21 -12.61 0.73 6.18
N LYS A 22 -13.74 0.68 6.90
CA LYS A 22 -14.58 1.85 7.19
C LYS A 22 -13.85 2.83 8.11
N PHE A 23 -13.19 2.33 9.17
CA PHE A 23 -12.35 3.17 10.04
C PHE A 23 -11.26 3.85 9.22
N PHE A 24 -10.48 3.08 8.46
CA PHE A 24 -9.40 3.63 7.64
C PHE A 24 -9.92 4.70 6.67
N ARG A 25 -10.97 4.42 5.89
CA ARG A 25 -11.50 5.36 4.90
C ARG A 25 -11.99 6.67 5.53
N LEU A 26 -12.82 6.59 6.57
CA LEU A 26 -13.44 7.78 7.18
C LEU A 26 -12.40 8.62 7.92
N TYR A 27 -11.53 7.99 8.71
CA TYR A 27 -10.53 8.72 9.49
C TYR A 27 -9.40 9.26 8.62
N SER A 28 -8.97 8.55 7.57
CA SER A 28 -8.01 9.10 6.61
C SER A 28 -8.55 10.37 5.96
N PHE A 29 -9.79 10.32 5.45
CA PHE A 29 -10.42 11.49 4.85
C PHE A 29 -10.51 12.67 5.83
N TYR A 30 -10.97 12.40 7.05
CA TYR A 30 -11.12 13.44 8.07
C TYR A 30 -9.78 14.06 8.46
N CYS A 31 -8.78 13.22 8.79
CA CYS A 31 -7.45 13.68 9.20
C CYS A 31 -6.77 14.47 8.09
N GLN A 32 -6.88 14.06 6.82
CA GLN A 32 -6.29 14.79 5.69
C GLN A 32 -6.88 16.19 5.54
N ASN A 33 -8.15 16.37 5.89
CA ASN A 33 -8.86 17.63 5.73
C ASN A 33 -8.78 18.55 6.96
N ILE A 34 -8.43 18.04 8.15
CA ILE A 34 -8.54 18.82 9.40
C ILE A 34 -7.69 20.09 9.37
N SER A 35 -6.47 20.04 8.81
CA SER A 35 -5.60 21.22 8.69
C SER A 35 -6.17 22.27 7.73
N ARG A 36 -6.83 21.84 6.65
CA ARG A 36 -7.52 22.76 5.73
C ARG A 36 -8.72 23.41 6.42
N SER A 37 -9.45 22.63 7.21
CA SER A 37 -10.57 23.11 8.01
C SER A 37 -10.11 24.14 9.06
N GLU A 38 -8.96 23.90 9.70
CA GLU A 38 -8.34 24.83 10.65
C GLU A 38 -7.95 26.14 9.98
N HIS A 39 -7.18 26.07 8.89
CA HIS A 39 -6.77 27.26 8.13
C HIS A 39 -7.97 28.12 7.69
N LEU A 40 -9.06 27.49 7.22
CA LEU A 40 -10.28 28.22 6.84
C LEU A 40 -10.92 28.97 8.02
N ARG A 41 -10.93 28.36 9.22
CA ARG A 41 -11.48 29.00 10.42
C ARG A 41 -10.60 30.12 10.96
N GLU A 42 -9.29 30.03 10.76
CA GLU A 42 -8.33 31.04 11.21
C GLU A 42 -8.24 32.25 10.27
N THR A 43 -8.44 32.04 8.97
CA THR A 43 -8.29 33.10 7.96
C THR A 43 -9.56 33.90 7.70
N SER A 44 -10.74 33.35 8.01
CA SER A 44 -12.01 34.02 7.77
C SER A 44 -12.57 34.65 9.05
N VAL A 45 -12.54 35.98 9.10
CA VAL A 45 -13.10 36.78 10.21
C VAL A 45 -14.61 36.57 10.35
N GLU A 46 -15.33 36.52 9.24
CA GLU A 46 -16.79 36.30 9.22
C GLU A 46 -17.16 34.94 9.82
N LEU A 47 -16.46 33.88 9.42
CA LEU A 47 -16.67 32.54 9.98
C LEU A 47 -16.34 32.51 11.48
N HIS A 48 -15.30 33.22 11.90
CA HIS A 48 -14.92 33.30 13.30
C HIS A 48 -16.06 33.87 14.17
N GLN A 49 -16.64 35.02 13.76
CA GLN A 49 -17.75 35.65 14.47
C GLN A 49 -19.01 34.77 14.45
N PHE A 50 -19.32 34.17 13.29
CA PHE A 50 -20.44 33.23 13.16
C PHE A 50 -20.32 32.06 14.14
N PHE A 51 -19.16 31.41 14.24
CA PHE A 51 -18.97 30.28 15.14
C PHE A 51 -19.00 30.68 16.62
N GLN A 52 -18.53 31.87 16.98
CA GLN A 52 -18.68 32.39 18.34
C GLN A 52 -20.15 32.58 18.73
N ALA A 53 -20.96 33.15 17.83
CA ALA A 53 -22.40 33.31 18.06
C ALA A 53 -23.10 31.95 18.21
N CYS A 54 -22.76 30.97 17.36
CA CYS A 54 -23.25 29.60 17.51
C CYS A 54 -22.83 28.96 18.84
N GLN A 55 -21.58 29.16 19.28
CA GLN A 55 -21.07 28.63 20.54
C GLN A 55 -21.87 29.17 21.73
N HIS A 56 -22.11 30.49 21.76
CA HIS A 56 -22.92 31.13 22.80
C HIS A 56 -24.36 30.61 22.79
N LYS A 57 -25.00 30.55 21.61
CA LYS A 57 -26.38 30.05 21.46
C LYS A 57 -26.56 28.61 21.94
N LEU A 58 -25.55 27.76 21.75
CA LEU A 58 -25.56 26.36 22.19
C LEU A 58 -25.07 26.17 23.64
N GLY A 59 -24.61 27.22 24.32
CA GLY A 59 -24.06 27.13 25.67
C GLY A 59 -22.79 26.29 25.78
N HIS A 60 -22.03 26.16 24.69
CA HIS A 60 -20.83 25.32 24.67
C HIS A 60 -19.63 26.00 25.36
N LYS A 61 -19.00 25.27 26.29
CA LYS A 61 -17.82 25.77 27.03
C LYS A 61 -16.53 25.81 26.20
N LEU A 62 -16.45 25.04 25.13
CA LEU A 62 -15.26 24.92 24.29
C LEU A 62 -15.53 25.50 22.89
N PRO A 63 -14.50 26.02 22.20
CA PRO A 63 -14.64 26.45 20.81
C PRO A 63 -14.84 25.27 19.87
N LEU A 64 -15.42 25.53 18.69
CA LEU A 64 -15.69 24.51 17.67
C LEU A 64 -14.44 23.67 17.33
N ALA A 65 -13.26 24.29 17.28
CA ALA A 65 -11.99 23.60 17.01
C ALA A 65 -11.73 22.42 17.96
N ALA A 66 -12.06 22.55 19.25
CA ALA A 66 -11.88 21.48 20.23
C ALA A 66 -12.80 20.26 19.96
N TYR A 67 -14.00 20.50 19.41
CA TYR A 67 -14.93 19.43 19.02
C TYR A 67 -14.49 18.75 17.72
N LEU A 68 -13.94 19.52 16.77
CA LEU A 68 -13.40 18.98 15.52
C LEU A 68 -12.12 18.16 15.73
N LEU A 69 -11.43 18.32 16.86
CA LEU A 69 -10.31 17.45 17.20
C LEU A 69 -10.77 16.06 17.72
N LYS A 70 -12.03 15.92 18.13
CA LYS A 70 -12.54 14.68 18.75
C LYS A 70 -12.39 13.44 17.87
N PRO A 71 -12.60 13.46 16.54
CA PRO A 71 -12.35 12.28 15.71
C PRO A 71 -10.87 11.85 15.75
N VAL A 72 -9.93 12.78 15.60
CA VAL A 72 -8.48 12.50 15.67
C VAL A 72 -8.11 11.90 17.04
N GLN A 73 -8.70 12.41 18.11
CA GLN A 73 -8.53 11.83 19.44
C GLN A 73 -9.21 10.46 19.55
N ARG A 74 -10.40 10.28 18.99
CA ARG A 74 -11.17 9.04 19.15
C ARG A 74 -10.48 7.86 18.50
N ILE A 75 -9.93 8.02 17.29
CA ILE A 75 -9.24 6.94 16.60
C ILE A 75 -8.00 6.47 17.38
N THR A 76 -7.26 7.38 18.01
CA THR A 76 -6.09 7.06 18.83
C THR A 76 -6.43 6.42 20.19
N LYS A 77 -7.69 6.54 20.64
CA LYS A 77 -8.16 5.94 21.90
C LYS A 77 -8.58 4.48 21.74
N TYR A 78 -9.03 4.04 20.56
CA TYR A 78 -9.52 2.66 20.40
C TYR A 78 -8.49 1.59 20.74
N GLN A 79 -7.23 1.75 20.33
CA GLN A 79 -6.17 0.80 20.69
C GLN A 79 -5.90 0.77 22.21
N LEU A 80 -6.01 1.92 22.90
CA LEU A 80 -5.84 1.98 24.35
C LEU A 80 -6.96 1.22 25.05
N LEU A 81 -8.21 1.44 24.63
CA LEU A 81 -9.38 0.78 25.20
C LEU A 81 -9.35 -0.73 24.95
N LEU A 82 -8.95 -1.18 23.75
CA LEU A 82 -8.80 -2.61 23.44
C LEU A 82 -7.69 -3.26 24.26
N ARG A 83 -6.56 -2.54 24.46
CA ARG A 83 -5.48 -3.00 25.34
C ARG A 83 -5.91 -3.08 26.80
N ASP A 84 -6.72 -2.14 27.27
CA ASP A 84 -7.26 -2.17 28.62
C ASP A 84 -8.25 -3.34 28.77
N LEU A 85 -9.13 -3.58 27.79
CA LEU A 85 -10.03 -4.76 27.78
C LEU A 85 -9.24 -6.07 27.83
N LEU A 86 -8.16 -6.19 27.04
CA LEU A 86 -7.27 -7.35 27.06
C LEU A 86 -6.69 -7.63 28.45
N ARG A 87 -6.30 -6.58 29.19
CA ARG A 87 -5.74 -6.73 30.54
C ARG A 87 -6.72 -7.34 31.54
N TYR A 88 -8.02 -7.13 31.35
CA TYR A 88 -9.08 -7.61 32.24
C TYR A 88 -9.83 -8.84 31.70
N SER A 89 -9.37 -9.42 30.59
CA SER A 89 -9.97 -10.63 30.01
C SER A 89 -9.28 -11.87 30.55
N ASP A 90 -10.05 -12.89 30.95
CA ASP A 90 -9.50 -14.16 31.42
C ASP A 90 -8.72 -14.89 30.31
N GLU A 91 -7.71 -15.69 30.71
CA GLU A 91 -6.87 -16.46 29.79
C GLU A 91 -7.70 -17.52 29.03
N GLY A 92 -8.12 -17.20 27.81
CA GLY A 92 -8.96 -18.06 26.99
C GLY A 92 -8.97 -17.66 25.51
N LYS A 93 -9.96 -18.15 24.74
CA LYS A 93 -10.12 -17.81 23.32
C LYS A 93 -10.22 -16.29 23.13
N CYS A 94 -11.12 -15.64 23.87
CA CYS A 94 -11.39 -14.19 23.86
C CYS A 94 -10.16 -13.27 23.77
N CYS A 95 -9.07 -13.65 24.45
CA CYS A 95 -7.82 -12.89 24.42
C CYS A 95 -7.22 -12.83 23.00
N LYS A 96 -7.37 -13.89 22.19
CA LYS A 96 -6.89 -13.94 20.80
C LYS A 96 -7.70 -13.03 19.89
N GLU A 97 -9.03 -13.04 19.96
CA GLU A 97 -9.86 -12.15 19.13
C GLU A 97 -9.61 -10.68 19.49
N LEU A 98 -9.52 -10.36 20.79
CA LEU A 98 -9.20 -9.00 21.23
C LEU A 98 -7.78 -8.57 20.81
N GLN A 99 -6.80 -9.47 20.85
CA GLN A 99 -5.45 -9.18 20.34
C GLN A 99 -5.52 -8.87 18.84
N GLN A 100 -6.27 -9.64 18.06
CA GLN A 100 -6.47 -9.38 16.64
C GLN A 100 -7.14 -8.02 16.40
N ALA A 101 -8.13 -7.65 17.21
CA ALA A 101 -8.77 -6.34 17.13
C ALA A 101 -7.82 -5.20 17.48
N LEU A 102 -6.96 -5.38 18.48
CA LEU A 102 -5.92 -4.42 18.85
C LEU A 102 -4.94 -4.21 17.69
N GLU A 103 -4.38 -5.29 17.15
CA GLU A 103 -3.48 -5.24 15.99
C GLU A 103 -4.17 -4.56 14.80
N CYS A 104 -5.44 -4.89 14.54
CA CYS A 104 -6.25 -4.26 13.50
C CYS A 104 -6.32 -2.74 13.67
N MET A 105 -6.59 -2.25 14.89
CA MET A 105 -6.66 -0.80 15.14
C MET A 105 -5.31 -0.10 15.12
N LEU A 106 -4.22 -0.78 15.51
CA LEU A 106 -2.86 -0.28 15.35
C LEU A 106 -2.50 -0.12 13.87
N VAL A 107 -2.87 -1.09 13.02
CA VAL A 107 -2.71 -0.99 11.57
C VAL A 107 -3.52 0.17 11.01
N VAL A 108 -4.80 0.32 11.38
CA VAL A 108 -5.62 1.47 10.94
C VAL A 108 -4.96 2.80 11.32
N LEU A 109 -4.49 2.95 12.56
CA LEU A 109 -3.82 4.16 13.02
C LEU A 109 -2.55 4.46 12.21
N LYS A 110 -1.74 3.43 11.97
CA LYS A 110 -0.56 3.53 11.13
C LYS A 110 -0.94 3.97 9.71
N CYS A 111 -1.91 3.32 9.08
CA CYS A 111 -2.34 3.65 7.71
C CYS A 111 -2.91 5.08 7.61
N VAL A 112 -3.72 5.53 8.58
CA VAL A 112 -4.24 6.91 8.64
C VAL A 112 -3.08 7.89 8.75
N ASN A 113 -2.12 7.64 9.64
CA ASN A 113 -0.94 8.48 9.80
C ASN A 113 -0.08 8.51 8.52
N ASP A 114 0.17 7.36 7.92
CA ASP A 114 0.96 7.23 6.69
C ASP A 114 0.30 7.98 5.52
N SER A 115 -1.04 7.94 5.46
CA SER A 115 -1.83 8.71 4.51
C SER A 115 -1.65 10.23 4.66
N MET A 116 -1.49 10.73 5.90
CA MET A 116 -1.17 12.14 6.16
C MET A 116 0.19 12.55 5.61
N HIS A 117 1.18 11.66 5.71
CA HIS A 117 2.50 11.91 5.15
C HIS A 117 2.49 11.85 3.62
N GLN A 118 1.71 10.94 3.03
CA GLN A 118 1.57 10.77 1.58
C GLN A 118 1.05 12.04 0.90
N ILE A 119 0.01 12.70 1.43
CA ILE A 119 -0.52 13.96 0.86
C ILE A 119 0.46 15.14 0.97
N SER A 120 1.53 14.97 1.74
CA SER A 120 2.56 16.00 1.96
C SER A 120 3.78 15.81 1.06
N ILE A 121 3.77 14.79 0.18
CA ILE A 121 4.80 14.59 -0.86
C ILE A 121 4.55 15.54 -2.03
N THR A 122 5.61 16.22 -2.47
CA THR A 122 5.58 17.19 -3.56
C THR A 122 6.63 16.88 -4.61
N GLY A 123 6.34 17.19 -5.89
CA GLY A 123 7.30 17.06 -6.99
C GLY A 123 7.52 15.63 -7.50
N PHE A 124 6.67 14.66 -7.13
CA PHE A 124 6.70 13.33 -7.74
C PHE A 124 6.05 13.40 -9.14
N PRO A 125 6.73 12.93 -10.21
CA PRO A 125 6.30 13.19 -11.59
C PRO A 125 5.13 12.33 -12.08
N VAL A 126 4.72 11.32 -11.32
CA VAL A 126 3.66 10.36 -11.68
C VAL A 126 2.59 10.38 -10.58
N ASP A 127 1.40 9.87 -10.87
CA ASP A 127 0.40 9.65 -9.84
C ASP A 127 0.87 8.60 -8.82
N LEU A 128 0.89 8.98 -7.53
CA LEU A 128 1.22 8.08 -6.43
C LEU A 128 0.24 6.91 -6.33
N SER A 129 -1.02 7.08 -6.76
CA SER A 129 -2.02 6.01 -6.75
C SER A 129 -1.60 4.80 -7.59
N GLN A 130 -0.79 5.01 -8.63
CA GLN A 130 -0.32 3.96 -9.53
C GLN A 130 0.76 3.08 -8.90
N GLN A 131 1.41 3.54 -7.82
CA GLN A 131 2.49 2.82 -7.13
C GLN A 131 1.97 1.72 -6.19
N GLY A 132 0.65 1.62 -6.04
CA GLY A 132 -0.01 0.68 -5.14
C GLY A 132 -0.15 1.23 -3.72
N GLU A 133 -0.38 0.34 -2.76
CA GLU A 133 -0.52 0.71 -1.36
C GLU A 133 0.82 1.19 -0.75
N LEU A 134 0.75 2.19 0.13
CA LEU A 134 1.86 2.62 0.98
C LEU A 134 2.02 1.63 2.14
N LEU A 135 3.14 0.92 2.19
CA LEU A 135 3.40 -0.16 3.14
C LEU A 135 4.13 0.34 4.40
N LEU A 136 5.14 1.18 4.19
CA LEU A 136 5.96 1.79 5.25
C LEU A 136 6.42 3.19 4.87
N GLN A 137 6.60 4.04 5.88
CA GLN A 137 7.34 5.29 5.75
C GLN A 137 8.23 5.51 6.98
N GLY A 138 9.28 6.29 6.82
CA GLY A 138 10.19 6.57 7.92
C GLY A 138 11.35 7.48 7.51
N SER A 139 11.98 8.08 8.52
CA SER A 139 13.18 8.90 8.37
C SER A 139 14.44 8.05 8.57
N PHE A 140 15.43 8.23 7.69
CA PHE A 140 16.68 7.48 7.66
C PHE A 140 17.87 8.37 7.28
N SER A 141 19.06 7.91 7.63
CA SER A 141 20.32 8.39 7.04
C SER A 141 20.68 7.50 5.85
N VAL A 142 20.86 8.10 4.68
CA VAL A 142 21.09 7.38 3.42
C VAL A 142 22.42 7.81 2.80
N TRP A 143 23.25 6.83 2.45
CA TRP A 143 24.43 7.01 1.60
C TRP A 143 24.13 6.41 0.24
N VAL A 144 24.59 7.07 -0.83
CA VAL A 144 24.42 6.58 -2.20
C VAL A 144 25.80 6.36 -2.79
N GLU A 145 26.08 5.12 -3.17
CA GLU A 145 27.26 4.76 -3.94
C GLU A 145 26.83 4.50 -5.39
N ASN A 146 27.33 5.34 -6.31
CA ASN A 146 27.13 5.17 -7.74
C ASN A 146 28.49 4.89 -8.38
N LYS A 147 28.59 3.82 -9.20
CA LYS A 147 29.83 3.46 -9.90
C LYS A 147 30.39 4.59 -10.78
N LYS A 148 29.55 5.51 -11.25
CA LYS A 148 29.92 6.62 -12.14
C LYS A 148 30.23 7.94 -11.40
N ASP A 149 29.81 8.07 -10.13
CA ASP A 149 29.96 9.33 -9.39
C ASP A 149 30.51 9.07 -7.98
N LEU A 150 31.84 9.09 -7.87
CA LEU A 150 32.58 8.86 -6.64
C LEU A 150 32.41 10.00 -5.61
N ARG A 151 31.81 11.15 -5.98
CA ARG A 151 31.70 12.34 -5.12
C ARG A 151 30.61 12.24 -4.06
N LEU A 152 29.59 11.39 -4.26
CA LEU A 152 28.48 11.20 -3.30
C LEU A 152 28.86 10.33 -2.09
N ARG A 153 30.09 9.80 -2.07
CA ARG A 153 30.55 8.73 -1.18
C ARG A 153 30.68 9.12 0.30
N LEU A 154 30.68 10.41 0.65
CA LEU A 154 31.24 10.86 1.93
C LEU A 154 30.24 11.35 2.99
N LYS A 155 29.03 11.80 2.63
CA LYS A 155 28.11 12.39 3.61
C LYS A 155 26.73 11.72 3.63
N PRO A 156 26.26 11.22 4.79
CA PRO A 156 24.89 10.75 4.92
C PRO A 156 23.92 11.88 4.61
N MET A 157 22.91 11.55 3.82
CA MET A 157 21.80 12.45 3.54
C MET A 157 20.60 12.02 4.38
N ARG A 158 20.00 12.96 5.10
CA ARG A 158 18.70 12.71 5.75
C ARG A 158 17.64 12.58 4.66
N ARG A 159 16.94 11.45 4.65
CA ARG A 159 15.84 11.15 3.72
C ARG A 159 14.67 10.58 4.48
N HIS A 160 13.48 10.96 4.05
CA HIS A 160 12.25 10.29 4.43
C HIS A 160 11.88 9.35 3.29
N LEU A 161 11.85 8.06 3.56
CA LEU A 161 11.53 7.04 2.58
C LEU A 161 10.05 6.68 2.67
N PHE A 162 9.46 6.37 1.52
CA PHE A 162 8.12 5.82 1.37
C PHE A 162 8.20 4.55 0.55
N LEU A 163 7.86 3.41 1.15
CA LEU A 163 7.84 2.12 0.50
C LEU A 163 6.41 1.81 0.03
N TYR A 164 6.22 1.80 -1.28
CA TYR A 164 5.01 1.33 -1.95
C TYR A 164 5.22 -0.08 -2.50
N GLN A 165 4.12 -0.73 -2.90
CA GLN A 165 4.16 -2.04 -3.57
C GLN A 165 5.05 -2.05 -4.83
N LYS A 166 5.06 -0.96 -5.60
CA LYS A 166 5.80 -0.88 -6.87
C LYS A 166 7.02 0.04 -6.86
N ALA A 167 7.16 0.90 -5.86
CA ALA A 167 8.27 1.85 -5.79
C ALA A 167 8.75 2.15 -4.37
N LEU A 168 10.05 2.41 -4.23
CA LEU A 168 10.66 3.00 -3.04
C LEU A 168 11.03 4.45 -3.34
N LEU A 169 10.36 5.40 -2.68
CA LEU A 169 10.58 6.83 -2.87
C LEU A 169 11.55 7.39 -1.82
N PHE A 170 12.43 8.28 -2.25
CA PHE A 170 13.36 9.02 -1.42
C PHE A 170 12.98 10.49 -1.45
N CYS A 171 12.56 11.02 -0.30
CA CYS A 171 12.17 12.42 -0.16
C CYS A 171 13.09 13.15 0.81
N LYS A 172 13.30 14.45 0.60
CA LYS A 172 13.93 15.35 1.57
C LYS A 172 12.82 15.97 2.44
N PRO A 173 12.85 15.78 3.77
CA PRO A 173 11.93 16.51 4.64
C PRO A 173 12.24 18.00 4.58
N VAL A 174 11.20 18.80 4.36
CA VAL A 174 11.23 20.26 4.36
C VAL A 174 10.33 20.71 5.51
N SER A 175 10.94 21.29 6.54
CA SER A 175 10.21 21.98 7.60
C SER A 175 10.03 23.43 7.16
N LYS A 176 8.79 23.89 7.02
CA LYS A 176 8.49 25.31 6.89
C LYS A 176 8.22 25.84 8.30
N ALA A 177 8.99 26.82 8.76
CA ALA A 177 8.88 27.32 10.14
C ALA A 177 7.49 27.91 10.50
N ALA A 178 6.68 28.29 9.51
CA ALA A 178 5.38 28.93 9.69
C ALA A 178 4.20 27.95 9.80
N GLU A 179 4.34 26.71 9.35
CA GLU A 179 3.29 25.71 9.39
C GLU A 179 3.91 24.45 10.00
N ASN A 180 3.39 23.95 11.12
CA ASN A 180 3.85 22.72 11.79
C ASN A 180 3.64 21.43 10.94
N LYS A 181 3.71 21.54 9.62
CA LYS A 181 3.47 20.53 8.61
C LYS A 181 4.79 20.11 7.99
N ALA A 182 5.19 18.86 8.23
CA ALA A 182 6.29 18.24 7.51
C ALA A 182 5.89 18.07 6.03
N THR A 183 6.59 18.76 5.13
CA THR A 183 6.45 18.54 3.68
C THR A 183 7.61 17.71 3.17
N TYR A 184 7.38 16.88 2.16
CA TYR A 184 8.37 15.95 1.63
C TYR A 184 8.65 16.30 0.19
N GLN A 185 9.85 16.81 -0.10
CA GLN A 185 10.25 17.10 -1.47
C GLN A 185 10.82 15.83 -2.10
N PHE A 186 10.20 15.34 -3.17
CA PHE A 186 10.70 14.21 -3.93
C PHE A 186 12.15 14.46 -4.42
N LYS A 187 12.98 13.41 -4.38
CA LYS A 187 14.37 13.46 -4.86
C LYS A 187 14.72 12.31 -5.79
N HIS A 188 14.28 11.10 -5.47
CA HIS A 188 14.64 9.91 -6.23
C HIS A 188 13.62 8.80 -5.98
N TYR A 189 13.50 7.85 -6.91
CA TYR A 189 12.70 6.64 -6.71
C TYR A 189 13.39 5.43 -7.32
N LEU A 190 13.15 4.27 -6.73
CA LEU A 190 13.56 2.98 -7.25
C LEU A 190 12.31 2.14 -7.53
N LYS A 191 12.28 1.48 -8.69
CA LYS A 191 11.22 0.50 -8.99
C LYS A 191 11.49 -0.78 -8.22
N MET A 192 10.51 -1.27 -7.47
CA MET A 192 10.67 -2.48 -6.67
C MET A 192 11.08 -3.70 -7.51
N SER A 193 10.64 -3.75 -8.78
CA SER A 193 11.01 -4.80 -9.74
C SER A 193 12.50 -4.83 -10.13
N GLN A 194 13.29 -3.82 -9.76
CA GLN A 194 14.69 -3.66 -10.16
C GLN A 194 15.65 -3.60 -8.97
N ILE A 195 15.15 -3.66 -7.74
CA ILE A 195 15.99 -3.61 -6.54
C ILE A 195 16.39 -5.00 -6.07
N GLY A 196 17.56 -5.08 -5.46
CA GLY A 196 17.97 -6.15 -4.55
C GLY A 196 18.17 -5.61 -3.15
N LEU A 197 18.25 -6.51 -2.18
CA LEU A 197 18.36 -6.21 -0.75
C LEU A 197 19.58 -6.90 -0.15
N THR A 198 20.38 -6.17 0.63
CA THR A 198 21.37 -6.72 1.57
C THR A 198 20.90 -6.42 2.99
N GLU A 199 20.58 -7.44 3.78
CA GLU A 199 19.94 -7.24 5.08
C GLU A 199 20.86 -6.71 6.16
N SER A 200 22.16 -7.02 6.07
CA SER A 200 23.13 -6.77 7.12
C SER A 200 24.38 -6.17 6.51
N VAL A 201 24.81 -5.04 7.04
CA VAL A 201 26.05 -4.36 6.67
C VAL A 201 27.06 -4.54 7.80
N LYS A 202 28.31 -4.90 7.46
CA LYS A 202 29.38 -5.07 8.44
C LYS A 202 29.58 -3.75 9.21
N GLY A 203 29.64 -3.84 10.54
CA GLY A 203 29.93 -2.72 11.42
C GLY A 203 28.73 -1.94 11.98
N ASP A 204 27.50 -2.13 11.47
CA ASP A 204 26.30 -1.52 12.07
C ASP A 204 25.04 -2.38 11.81
N ALA A 205 24.48 -2.96 12.87
CA ALA A 205 23.28 -3.80 12.81
C ALA A 205 22.01 -3.05 12.38
N ARG A 206 22.02 -1.72 12.44
CA ARG A 206 20.90 -0.86 12.01
C ARG A 206 20.96 -0.49 10.53
N LYS A 207 21.99 -0.94 9.82
CA LYS A 207 22.18 -0.67 8.39
C LYS A 207 21.75 -1.85 7.53
N PHE A 208 21.12 -1.53 6.41
CA PHE A 208 20.81 -2.44 5.31
C PHE A 208 21.05 -1.72 3.99
N GLU A 209 21.13 -2.45 2.88
CA GLU A 209 21.35 -1.88 1.55
C GLU A 209 20.21 -2.22 0.61
N VAL A 210 19.78 -1.24 -0.17
CA VAL A 210 18.94 -1.45 -1.35
C VAL A 210 19.78 -1.08 -2.57
N TRP A 211 19.87 -1.96 -3.55
CA TRP A 211 20.75 -1.77 -4.71
C TRP A 211 20.05 -2.09 -6.02
N LEU A 212 20.44 -1.42 -7.10
CA LEU A 212 19.96 -1.74 -8.45
C LEU A 212 20.77 -2.88 -9.07
N GLN A 213 20.20 -3.52 -10.10
CA GLN A 213 20.81 -4.63 -10.83
C GLN A 213 22.30 -4.38 -11.17
N GLY A 214 23.15 -5.37 -10.90
CA GLY A 214 24.61 -5.26 -11.09
C GLY A 214 25.31 -4.33 -10.10
N ARG A 215 24.64 -3.96 -9.00
CA ARG A 215 25.10 -2.99 -7.98
C ARG A 215 25.64 -1.70 -8.62
N GLN A 216 24.97 -1.22 -9.65
CA GLN A 216 25.33 0.05 -10.31
C GLN A 216 25.07 1.25 -9.40
N GLU A 217 24.02 1.14 -8.59
CA GLU A 217 23.64 2.09 -7.55
C GLU A 217 23.34 1.30 -6.28
N VAL A 218 23.92 1.73 -5.15
CA VAL A 218 23.74 1.12 -3.84
C VAL A 218 23.34 2.21 -2.85
N HIS A 219 22.17 2.05 -2.24
CA HIS A 219 21.67 2.90 -1.17
C HIS A 219 21.89 2.19 0.15
N MET A 220 22.86 2.62 0.93
CA MET A 220 23.03 2.18 2.30
C MET A 220 22.11 3.00 3.19
N ILE A 221 21.20 2.34 3.90
CA ILE A 221 20.15 2.95 4.70
C ILE A 221 20.38 2.58 6.16
N GLN A 222 20.52 3.60 7.03
CA GLN A 222 20.63 3.42 8.47
C GLN A 222 19.32 3.83 9.14
N ALA A 223 18.71 2.87 9.84
CA ALA A 223 17.53 3.07 10.66
C ALA A 223 17.87 3.72 12.01
N ALA A 224 16.87 4.33 12.65
CA ALA A 224 17.02 4.89 14.00
C ALA A 224 17.29 3.79 15.04
N ASN A 225 16.57 2.66 14.92
CA ASN A 225 16.65 1.51 15.82
C ASN A 225 16.53 0.18 15.05
N LEU A 226 16.78 -0.93 15.75
CA LEU A 226 16.78 -2.27 15.14
C LEU A 226 15.38 -2.72 14.73
N GLU A 227 14.35 -2.32 15.47
CA GLU A 227 12.95 -2.62 15.17
C GLU A 227 12.53 -2.03 13.82
N GLN A 228 12.82 -0.75 13.58
CA GLN A 228 12.57 -0.08 12.31
C GLN A 228 13.34 -0.78 11.18
N LYS A 229 14.61 -1.12 11.38
CA LYS A 229 15.41 -1.86 10.39
C LYS A 229 14.75 -3.20 10.04
N ASN A 230 14.36 -3.99 11.04
CA ASN A 230 13.78 -5.31 10.83
C ASN A 230 12.41 -5.23 10.15
N ALA A 231 11.57 -4.28 10.56
CA ALA A 231 10.28 -4.02 9.91
C ALA A 231 10.46 -3.70 8.42
N TRP A 232 11.40 -2.83 8.09
CA TRP A 232 11.69 -2.45 6.70
C TRP A 232 12.28 -3.59 5.87
N VAL A 233 13.24 -4.34 6.41
CA VAL A 233 13.83 -5.50 5.74
C VAL A 233 12.77 -6.57 5.45
N ASN A 234 11.93 -6.90 6.44
CA ASN A 234 10.88 -7.90 6.28
C ASN A 234 9.84 -7.48 5.25
N GLU A 235 9.45 -6.20 5.26
CA GLU A 235 8.46 -5.69 4.30
C GLU A 235 9.01 -5.65 2.86
N ILE A 236 10.26 -5.21 2.67
CA ILE A 236 10.92 -5.24 1.36
C ILE A 236 11.03 -6.69 0.85
N LYS A 237 11.43 -7.64 1.71
CA LYS A 237 11.44 -9.06 1.35
C LYS A 237 10.07 -9.55 0.91
N ARG A 238 9.02 -9.21 1.66
CA ARG A 238 7.63 -9.59 1.33
C ARG A 238 7.25 -9.10 -0.06
N VAL A 239 7.55 -7.84 -0.39
CA VAL A 239 7.28 -7.27 -1.72
C VAL A 239 8.06 -8.00 -2.81
N LEU A 240 9.37 -8.22 -2.61
CA LEU A 240 10.22 -8.92 -3.59
C LEU A 240 9.78 -10.38 -3.79
N PHE A 241 9.37 -11.05 -2.73
CA PHE A 241 8.87 -12.42 -2.78
C PHE A 241 7.56 -12.50 -3.56
N ASN A 242 6.60 -11.62 -3.27
CA ASN A 242 5.33 -11.56 -3.99
C ASN A 242 5.54 -11.32 -5.50
N GLN A 243 6.45 -10.42 -5.86
CA GLN A 243 6.81 -10.17 -7.27
C GLN A 243 7.41 -11.40 -7.95
N LEU A 244 8.23 -12.16 -7.22
CA LEU A 244 8.80 -13.42 -7.74
C LEU A 244 7.72 -14.47 -7.97
N GLU A 245 6.72 -14.58 -7.09
CA GLU A 245 5.59 -15.49 -7.25
C GLU A 245 4.70 -15.11 -8.43
N GLU A 246 4.41 -13.82 -8.61
CA GLU A 246 3.67 -13.31 -9.77
C GLU A 246 4.40 -13.66 -11.09
N LEU A 247 5.71 -13.43 -11.16
CA LEU A 247 6.51 -13.76 -12.34
C LEU A 247 6.57 -15.27 -12.62
N LYS A 248 6.60 -16.12 -11.59
CA LYS A 248 6.52 -17.57 -11.76
C LYS A 248 5.15 -17.99 -12.28
N GLY A 249 4.07 -17.44 -11.73
CA GLY A 249 2.70 -17.69 -12.17
C GLY A 249 2.46 -17.25 -13.62
N GLU A 250 2.98 -16.09 -14.02
CA GLU A 250 2.92 -15.60 -15.40
C GLU A 250 3.69 -16.50 -16.36
N LYS A 251 4.91 -16.94 -16.01
CA LYS A 251 5.66 -17.90 -16.82
C LYS A 251 4.89 -19.20 -17.00
N ILE A 252 4.30 -19.74 -15.94
CA ILE A 252 3.47 -20.96 -16.02
C ILE A 252 2.28 -20.75 -16.98
N LYS A 253 1.58 -19.60 -16.89
CA LYS A 253 0.49 -19.26 -17.81
C LYS A 253 0.95 -19.09 -19.26
N GLN A 254 2.11 -18.48 -19.48
CA GLN A 254 2.72 -18.33 -20.81
C GLN A 254 3.12 -19.69 -21.40
N TYR A 255 3.75 -20.56 -20.61
CA TYR A 255 4.06 -21.93 -21.02
C TYR A 255 2.78 -22.69 -21.37
N ALA A 256 1.75 -22.63 -20.53
CA ALA A 256 0.44 -23.27 -20.80
C ALA A 256 -0.24 -22.72 -22.06
N ALA A 257 -0.16 -21.40 -22.31
CA ALA A 257 -0.71 -20.78 -23.51
C ALA A 257 0.07 -21.15 -24.79
N LEU A 258 1.38 -21.41 -24.67
CA LEU A 258 2.21 -21.92 -25.77
C LEU A 258 1.91 -23.39 -26.05
N THR A 259 1.71 -24.24 -25.04
CA THR A 259 1.30 -25.65 -25.25
C THR A 259 -0.12 -25.80 -25.78
N HIS A 260 -1.03 -24.85 -25.52
CA HIS A 260 -2.40 -24.87 -26.04
C HIS A 260 -2.57 -24.24 -27.43
N LYS A 261 -1.53 -23.67 -28.06
CA LYS A 261 -1.62 -23.21 -29.45
C LYS A 261 -1.18 -24.30 -30.44
N SER A 262 -2.20 -25.00 -30.95
CA SER A 262 -2.25 -25.81 -32.19
C SER A 262 -1.58 -27.19 -32.20
N LEU A 263 -2.39 -28.23 -31.91
CA LEU A 263 -2.38 -29.47 -32.69
C LEU A 263 -3.47 -29.37 -33.77
N ARG A 264 -3.18 -28.70 -34.89
CA ARG A 264 -3.84 -29.03 -36.16
C ARG A 264 -3.21 -30.33 -36.65
N GLN A 265 -3.79 -31.46 -36.27
CA GLN A 265 -3.43 -32.75 -36.84
C GLN A 265 -4.08 -32.87 -38.23
N THR A 266 -3.25 -32.70 -39.25
CA THR A 266 -3.42 -33.33 -40.55
C THR A 266 -3.24 -34.84 -40.35
N THR A 267 -4.23 -35.66 -40.72
CA THR A 267 -4.02 -37.11 -40.82
C THR A 267 -4.29 -37.59 -42.24
N SER A 268 -3.29 -38.27 -42.75
CA SER A 268 -3.11 -38.78 -44.10
C SER A 268 -2.84 -40.28 -43.98
N TRP A 269 -3.63 -41.10 -44.70
CA TRP A 269 -3.48 -42.56 -44.98
C TRP A 269 -3.67 -43.51 -43.77
N GLU A 270 -4.32 -44.69 -43.82
CA GLU A 270 -4.81 -45.58 -44.88
C GLU A 270 -5.60 -46.75 -44.22
N LYS A 271 -6.58 -47.37 -44.91
CA LYS A 271 -6.79 -48.84 -44.86
C LYS A 271 -7.75 -49.32 -45.95
N GLN A 272 -7.20 -50.10 -46.87
CA GLN A 272 -7.90 -50.92 -47.86
C GLN A 272 -8.82 -51.97 -47.20
N LYS A 273 -9.97 -52.24 -47.82
CA LYS A 273 -10.53 -53.60 -47.98
C LYS A 273 -11.46 -53.67 -49.20
N ASN A 274 -11.15 -54.65 -50.06
CA ASN A 274 -11.76 -55.14 -51.30
C ASN A 274 -13.29 -54.98 -51.47
N SER A 275 -13.74 -54.64 -52.69
CA SER A 275 -14.46 -55.58 -53.59
C SER A 275 -14.92 -54.93 -54.92
N VAL A 276 -14.47 -55.56 -56.02
CA VAL A 276 -15.04 -55.73 -57.39
C VAL A 276 -15.42 -54.48 -58.24
N PRO A 277 -14.98 -54.41 -59.53
CA PRO A 277 -15.29 -53.31 -60.43
C PRO A 277 -16.50 -53.59 -61.34
N ILE A 278 -17.38 -52.60 -61.56
CA ILE A 278 -18.23 -52.52 -62.75
C ILE A 278 -18.24 -51.08 -63.30
N VAL A 279 -18.11 -51.03 -64.64
CA VAL A 279 -17.87 -49.96 -65.62
C VAL A 279 -19.04 -48.94 -65.73
N PRO A 280 -18.82 -47.72 -66.26
CA PRO A 280 -19.67 -46.55 -66.02
C PRO A 280 -20.70 -46.31 -67.12
N ILE A 281 -21.74 -45.53 -66.80
CA ILE A 281 -22.61 -44.90 -67.80
C ILE A 281 -22.71 -43.39 -67.51
N ILE A 282 -22.47 -42.64 -68.58
CA ILE A 282 -22.54 -41.20 -68.79
C ILE A 282 -24.01 -40.75 -68.83
N ASP A 283 -24.33 -39.59 -68.24
CA ASP A 283 -25.14 -38.51 -68.84
C ASP A 283 -25.21 -37.35 -67.83
N SER A 284 -24.67 -36.17 -68.10
CA SER A 284 -25.00 -35.15 -69.11
C SER A 284 -26.33 -34.41 -68.82
N HIS A 285 -26.27 -33.08 -69.02
CA HIS A 285 -27.33 -32.05 -68.91
C HIS A 285 -27.41 -31.29 -67.56
N ARG A 286 -26.95 -30.02 -67.54
CA ARG A 286 -27.66 -28.75 -67.90
C ARG A 286 -28.71 -28.40 -66.85
N ALA A 287 -28.93 -27.16 -66.42
CA ALA A 287 -28.37 -25.84 -66.67
C ALA A 287 -29.09 -24.85 -65.71
N LEU A 288 -28.65 -23.58 -65.74
CA LEU A 288 -29.40 -22.33 -65.42
C LEU A 288 -29.49 -21.98 -63.91
N SER A 289 -28.90 -20.85 -63.46
CA SER A 289 -29.32 -19.43 -63.64
C SER A 289 -30.57 -19.12 -62.79
N CYS A 290 -30.74 -18.01 -62.06
CA CYS A 290 -30.08 -16.69 -62.01
C CYS A 290 -30.36 -16.01 -60.65
N GLU A 291 -29.55 -14.99 -60.39
CA GLU A 291 -29.75 -13.73 -59.63
C GLU A 291 -31.05 -13.44 -58.87
N ALA A 292 -30.91 -12.98 -57.62
CA ALA A 292 -31.12 -11.58 -57.19
C ALA A 292 -30.50 -11.35 -55.81
#